data_AF-A0A737IGT6-F1
#
_entry.id   AF-A0A737IGT6-F1
#
_cell.length_a   1.000
_cell.length_b   1.000
_cell.length_c   1.000
_cell.angle_alpha   90.00
_cell.angle_beta   90.00
_cell.angle_gamma   90.00
#
_symmetry.space_group_name_H-M   'P 1'
#
loop_
_entity.id
_entity.type
_entity.pdbx_description
1 polymer ?
#
loop_
_entity_poly.entity_id
_entity_poly.type
_entity_poly.pdbx_seq_one_letter_code
_entity_poly.pdbx_strand_id
1 'polypeptide(L)'
;MKHKLFLAMLLTFSFGSLAAEKTQDLDGAKFGDDWPLTFEKATVSCVNGKYAFVYDKATDDRYPLNGFAIDGVKSGKLEGSNIDAVWKDSPEYVGVKIPLDPVMDAATALCE
;
A
#
# COMPACT_ATOMS: atom_id res chain seq x y z
N MET A 1 -43.05 48.07 -1.63
CA MET A 1 -42.85 47.17 -0.48
C MET A 1 -41.72 46.20 -0.84
N LYS A 2 -40.83 45.93 0.11
CA LYS A 2 -39.49 45.37 -0.11
C LYS A 2 -39.57 43.84 -0.06
N HIS A 3 -39.58 43.16 -1.21
CA HIS A 3 -39.47 41.70 -1.24
C HIS A 3 -38.00 41.30 -1.39
N LYS A 4 -37.46 40.82 -0.27
CA LYS A 4 -36.12 40.28 -0.09
C LYS A 4 -35.93 39.09 -1.03
N LEU A 5 -35.03 39.17 -2.01
CA LEU A 5 -34.57 37.98 -2.73
C LEU A 5 -33.43 37.35 -1.92
N PHE A 6 -33.72 36.18 -1.37
CA PHE A 6 -32.81 35.30 -0.65
C PHE A 6 -31.62 34.91 -1.55
N LEU A 7 -30.40 35.23 -1.09
CA LEU A 7 -29.16 34.75 -1.68
C LEU A 7 -28.97 33.28 -1.23
N ALA A 8 -29.38 32.33 -2.07
CA ALA A 8 -29.18 30.91 -1.82
C ALA A 8 -27.69 30.57 -1.99
N MET A 9 -27.00 30.43 -0.87
CA MET A 9 -25.61 29.96 -0.83
C MET A 9 -25.60 28.45 -1.11
N LEU A 10 -25.23 28.07 -2.34
CA LEU A 10 -24.97 26.68 -2.70
C LEU A 10 -23.71 26.20 -1.96
N LEU A 11 -23.89 25.49 -0.85
CA LEU A 11 -22.87 24.64 -0.25
C LEU A 11 -22.74 23.38 -1.11
N THR A 12 -21.90 23.41 -2.13
CA THR A 12 -21.48 22.20 -2.83
C THR A 12 -20.57 21.40 -1.91
N PHE A 13 -21.13 20.41 -1.21
CA PHE A 13 -20.35 19.38 -0.56
C PHE A 13 -19.71 18.52 -1.66
N SER A 14 -18.44 18.79 -1.96
CA SER A 14 -17.61 17.88 -2.75
C SER A 14 -17.34 16.64 -1.89
N PHE A 15 -18.15 15.60 -2.05
CA PHE A 15 -17.78 14.27 -1.59
C PHE A 15 -16.59 13.81 -2.43
N GLY A 16 -15.38 14.06 -1.95
CA GLY A 16 -14.20 13.42 -2.51
C GLY A 16 -14.38 11.92 -2.37
N SER A 17 -14.36 11.18 -3.48
CA SER A 17 -14.32 9.72 -3.42
C SER A 17 -13.00 9.33 -2.75
N LEU A 18 -13.04 9.04 -1.46
CA LEU A 18 -11.97 8.28 -0.81
C LEU A 18 -12.04 6.90 -1.44
N ALA A 19 -11.17 6.65 -2.42
CA ALA A 19 -11.05 5.31 -2.94
C ALA A 19 -10.57 4.42 -1.80
N ALA A 20 -11.40 3.44 -1.44
CA ALA A 20 -11.20 2.60 -0.28
C ALA A 20 -9.91 1.79 -0.47
N GLU A 21 -9.00 1.90 0.48
CA GLU A 21 -7.86 1.00 0.59
C GLU A 21 -8.37 -0.40 0.90
N LYS A 22 -8.05 -1.36 0.04
CA LYS A 22 -8.33 -2.78 0.26
C LYS A 22 -7.11 -3.41 0.92
N THR A 23 -7.32 -4.28 1.90
CA THR A 23 -6.24 -4.89 2.69
C THR A 23 -6.43 -6.38 2.88
N GLN A 24 -5.34 -7.12 3.04
CA GLN A 24 -5.34 -8.51 3.45
C GLN A 24 -4.17 -8.81 4.39
N ASP A 25 -4.43 -9.52 5.48
CA ASP A 25 -3.38 -10.01 6.37
C ASP A 25 -2.68 -11.23 5.77
N LEU A 26 -1.36 -11.25 5.88
CA LEU A 26 -0.50 -12.36 5.54
C LEU A 26 0.29 -12.82 6.76
N ASP A 27 0.56 -14.13 6.78
CA ASP A 27 1.37 -14.77 7.80
C ASP A 27 2.55 -15.45 7.13
N GLY A 28 3.75 -14.87 7.28
CA GLY A 28 4.98 -15.36 6.69
C GLY A 28 5.31 -16.80 7.05
N ALA A 29 4.86 -17.27 8.22
CA ALA A 29 5.07 -18.67 8.63
C ALA A 29 4.41 -19.68 7.66
N LYS A 30 3.38 -19.27 6.90
CA LYS A 30 2.72 -20.12 5.90
C LYS A 30 3.54 -20.31 4.62
N PHE A 31 4.53 -19.45 4.39
CA PHE A 31 5.37 -19.47 3.19
C PHE A 31 6.76 -20.03 3.45
N GLY A 32 7.16 -20.19 4.72
CA GLY A 32 8.45 -20.76 5.08
C GLY A 32 9.61 -19.97 4.46
N ASP A 33 10.49 -20.68 3.74
CA ASP A 33 11.68 -20.11 3.12
C ASP A 33 11.37 -19.14 1.97
N ASP A 34 10.17 -19.23 1.37
CA ASP A 34 9.73 -18.32 0.31
C ASP A 34 9.30 -16.94 0.86
N TRP A 35 9.23 -16.76 2.18
CA TRP A 35 8.80 -15.50 2.77
C TRP A 35 9.87 -14.39 2.64
N PRO A 36 9.61 -13.32 1.87
CA PRO A 36 10.67 -12.40 1.43
C PRO A 36 10.99 -11.26 2.42
N LEU A 37 10.20 -11.10 3.49
CA LEU A 37 10.28 -9.94 4.39
C LEU A 37 10.90 -10.32 5.73
N THR A 38 11.66 -9.40 6.33
CA THR A 38 12.31 -9.56 7.64
C THR A 38 11.32 -9.68 8.81
N PHE A 39 10.10 -9.17 8.65
CA PHE A 39 8.99 -9.34 9.60
C PHE A 39 8.03 -10.43 9.14
N GLU A 40 7.46 -11.19 10.08
CA GLU A 40 6.60 -12.34 9.77
C GLU A 40 5.13 -11.95 9.50
N LYS A 41 4.57 -11.04 10.31
CA LYS A 41 3.16 -10.65 10.20
C LYS A 41 3.05 -9.40 9.35
N ALA A 42 2.35 -9.52 8.23
CA ALA A 42 2.23 -8.45 7.25
C ALA A 42 0.77 -8.14 6.96
N THR A 43 0.49 -6.91 6.54
CA THR A 43 -0.77 -6.58 5.87
C THR A 43 -0.41 -6.04 4.50
N VAL A 44 -0.93 -6.65 3.42
CA VAL A 44 -0.81 -6.07 2.08
C VAL A 44 -2.00 -5.17 1.81
N SER A 45 -1.80 -4.14 0.99
CA SER A 45 -2.89 -3.26 0.57
C SER A 45 -2.81 -2.86 -0.89
N CYS A 46 -3.96 -2.45 -1.42
CA CYS A 46 -4.03 -1.69 -2.64
C CYS A 46 -4.84 -0.40 -2.45
N VAL A 47 -4.19 0.73 -2.73
CA VAL A 47 -4.79 2.07 -2.67
C VAL A 47 -5.16 2.53 -4.08
N ASN A 48 -6.38 3.04 -4.24
CA ASN A 48 -6.90 3.57 -5.50
C ASN A 48 -6.81 2.61 -6.69
N GLY A 49 -6.88 1.29 -6.43
CA GLY A 49 -6.80 0.25 -7.47
C GLY A 49 -5.46 0.20 -8.22
N LYS A 50 -4.40 0.81 -7.68
CA LYS A 50 -3.10 0.84 -8.38
C LYS A 50 -1.87 0.85 -7.50
N TYR A 51 -1.93 1.38 -6.28
CA TYR A 51 -0.74 1.52 -5.44
C TYR A 51 -0.69 0.34 -4.47
N ALA A 52 0.20 -0.61 -4.74
CA ALA A 52 0.38 -1.80 -3.91
C ALA A 52 1.40 -1.55 -2.80
N PHE A 53 1.07 -1.94 -1.57
CA PHE A 53 1.93 -1.80 -0.38
C PHE A 53 1.95 -3.08 0.45
N VAL A 54 2.99 -3.21 1.26
CA VAL A 54 3.03 -4.12 2.41
C VAL A 54 3.35 -3.32 3.67
N TYR A 55 2.70 -3.67 4.78
CA TYR A 55 2.87 -3.07 6.09
C TYR A 55 3.48 -4.11 7.04
N ASP A 56 4.43 -3.69 7.86
CA ASP A 56 4.82 -4.44 9.05
C ASP A 56 3.75 -4.25 10.12
N LYS A 57 3.07 -5.33 10.54
CA LYS A 57 1.99 -5.21 11.55
C LYS A 57 2.49 -4.79 12.94
N ALA A 58 3.78 -4.95 13.22
CA ALA A 58 4.36 -4.58 14.50
C ALA A 58 4.66 -3.07 14.59
N THR A 59 5.11 -2.46 13.50
CA THR A 59 5.53 -1.04 13.48
C THR A 59 4.57 -0.12 12.76
N ASP A 60 3.66 -0.68 11.95
CA ASP A 60 2.78 0.03 11.01
C ASP A 60 3.53 0.73 9.86
N ASP A 61 4.85 0.48 9.72
CA ASP A 61 5.63 0.99 8.60
C ASP A 61 5.18 0.35 7.29
N ARG A 62 5.04 1.19 6.25
CA ARG A 62 4.60 0.77 4.91
C ARG A 62 5.71 0.85 3.89
N TYR A 63 5.71 -0.12 2.98
CA TYR A 63 6.71 -0.27 1.92
C TYR A 63 6.02 -0.42 0.55
N PRO A 64 6.39 0.38 -0.46
CA PRO A 64 5.77 0.31 -1.77
C PRO A 64 6.24 -0.94 -2.52
N LEU A 65 5.30 -1.67 -3.12
CA LEU A 65 5.57 -2.94 -3.80
C LEU A 65 5.70 -2.79 -5.33
N ASN A 66 4.95 -1.87 -5.94
CA ASN A 66 4.95 -1.71 -7.40
C ASN A 66 5.45 -0.33 -7.85
N GLY A 67 5.73 -0.18 -9.14
CA GLY A 67 6.27 1.07 -9.71
C GLY A 67 5.40 2.29 -9.39
N PHE A 68 4.07 2.17 -9.46
CA PHE A 68 3.16 3.26 -9.10
C PHE A 68 3.31 3.70 -7.65
N ALA A 69 3.38 2.75 -6.72
CA ALA A 69 3.55 3.03 -5.30
C ALA A 69 4.93 3.64 -5.04
N ILE A 70 5.99 3.11 -5.66
CA ILE A 70 7.36 3.60 -5.57
C ILE A 70 7.44 5.06 -6.03
N ASP A 71 6.87 5.37 -7.20
CA ASP A 71 6.86 6.74 -7.73
C ASP A 71 5.99 7.68 -6.87
N GLY A 72 4.90 7.17 -6.32
CA GLY A 72 4.07 7.89 -5.36
C GLY A 72 4.84 8.29 -4.09
N VAL A 73 5.65 7.37 -3.56
CA VAL A 73 6.51 7.63 -2.39
C VAL A 73 7.64 8.60 -2.76
N LYS A 74 8.36 8.35 -3.86
CA LYS A 74 9.47 9.22 -4.32
C LYS A 74 9.04 10.66 -4.60
N SER A 75 7.81 10.86 -5.08
CA SER A 75 7.25 12.19 -5.34
C SER A 75 6.68 12.88 -4.10
N GLY A 76 6.64 12.21 -2.94
CA GLY A 76 6.01 12.72 -1.72
C GLY A 76 4.48 12.72 -1.75
N LYS A 77 3.87 12.08 -2.75
CA LYS A 77 2.41 11.94 -2.84
C LYS A 77 1.86 10.91 -1.85
N LEU A 78 2.64 9.88 -1.57
CA LEU A 78 2.33 8.81 -0.64
C LEU A 78 3.46 8.71 0.38
N GLU A 79 3.14 8.26 1.59
CA GLU A 79 4.14 7.94 2.60
C GLU A 79 4.63 6.50 2.41
N GLY A 80 5.88 6.24 2.83
CA GLY A 80 6.46 4.90 2.83
C GLY A 80 7.98 4.90 2.82
N SER A 81 8.53 3.80 3.30
CA SER A 81 9.97 3.54 3.36
C SER A 81 10.41 2.65 2.20
N ASN A 82 11.69 2.68 1.85
CA ASN A 82 12.21 1.79 0.80
C ASN A 82 12.08 0.33 1.24
N ILE A 83 11.48 -0.52 0.39
CA ILE A 83 11.32 -1.96 0.60
C ILE A 83 12.66 -2.67 0.83
N ASP A 84 13.76 -2.15 0.26
CA ASP A 84 15.11 -2.72 0.43
C ASP A 84 15.54 -2.82 1.90
N ALA A 85 14.97 -2.00 2.79
CA ALA A 85 15.25 -2.04 4.22
C ALA A 85 14.75 -3.31 4.92
N VAL A 86 13.75 -3.98 4.33
CA VAL A 86 13.09 -5.16 4.91
C VAL A 86 13.09 -6.37 3.96
N TRP A 87 13.67 -6.22 2.78
CA TRP A 87 13.76 -7.28 1.79
C TRP A 87 14.93 -8.21 2.06
N LYS A 88 14.63 -9.47 2.41
CA LYS A 88 15.63 -10.50 2.68
C LYS A 88 16.48 -10.83 1.47
N ASP A 89 17.76 -11.01 1.72
CA ASP A 89 18.67 -11.64 0.75
C ASP A 89 18.33 -13.13 0.61
N SER A 90 18.53 -13.65 -0.60
CA SER A 90 18.42 -15.08 -0.89
C SER A 90 19.53 -15.83 -0.16
N PRO A 91 19.21 -16.91 0.57
CA PRO A 91 20.23 -17.77 1.16
C PRO A 91 21.01 -18.57 0.10
N GLU A 92 20.46 -18.71 -1.11
CA GLU A 92 21.05 -19.53 -2.18
C GLU A 92 22.04 -18.75 -3.05
N TYR A 93 21.79 -17.46 -3.30
CA TYR A 93 22.58 -16.65 -4.24
C TYR A 93 22.97 -15.31 -3.62
N VAL A 94 24.29 -15.10 -3.46
CA VAL A 94 24.84 -13.85 -2.94
C VAL A 94 24.46 -12.67 -3.84
N GLY A 95 23.93 -11.61 -3.24
CA GLY A 95 23.54 -10.39 -3.94
C GLY A 95 22.16 -10.45 -4.61
N VAL A 96 21.42 -11.55 -4.44
CA VAL A 96 20.05 -11.70 -4.93
C VAL A 96 19.09 -11.62 -3.74
N LYS A 97 17.89 -11.07 -3.95
CA LYS A 97 16.81 -11.03 -2.95
C LYS A 97 15.83 -12.19 -3.16
N ILE A 98 15.15 -12.64 -2.10
CA ILE A 98 14.04 -13.61 -2.23
C ILE A 98 12.92 -12.98 -3.08
N PRO A 99 12.32 -13.65 -4.07
CA PRO A 99 11.24 -13.06 -4.87
C PRO A 99 10.07 -12.52 -4.01
N LEU A 100 9.50 -11.37 -4.38
CA LEU A 100 8.37 -10.76 -3.66
C LEU A 100 7.02 -11.40 -4.00
N ASP A 101 6.98 -12.43 -4.84
CA ASP A 101 5.75 -12.98 -5.42
C ASP A 101 4.62 -13.22 -4.39
N PRO A 102 4.85 -13.85 -3.22
CA PRO A 102 3.78 -14.08 -2.25
C PRO A 102 3.08 -12.81 -1.77
N VAL A 103 3.83 -11.71 -1.61
CA VAL A 103 3.28 -10.42 -1.17
C VAL A 103 2.78 -9.59 -2.34
N MET A 104 3.44 -9.67 -3.49
CA MET A 104 3.09 -8.94 -4.70
C MET A 104 1.75 -9.44 -5.28
N ASP A 105 1.57 -10.75 -5.34
CA ASP A 105 0.36 -11.39 -5.84
C ASP A 105 -0.83 -11.07 -4.96
N ALA A 106 -0.66 -11.18 -3.64
CA ALA A 106 -1.70 -10.84 -2.67
C ALA A 106 -2.09 -9.36 -2.74
N ALA A 107 -1.12 -8.44 -2.86
CA ALA A 107 -1.41 -7.02 -2.98
C ALA A 107 -2.08 -6.66 -4.31
N THR A 108 -1.65 -7.28 -5.41
CA THR A 108 -2.17 -7.00 -6.76
C THR A 108 -3.58 -7.54 -6.94
N ALA A 109 -3.90 -8.70 -6.35
CA ALA A 109 -5.28 -9.22 -6.32
C ALA A 109 -6.27 -8.25 -5.64
N LEU A 110 -5.80 -7.41 -4.72
CA LEU A 110 -6.61 -6.36 -4.10
C LEU A 110 -6.81 -5.15 -5.02
N CYS A 111 -6.00 -4.98 -6.07
CA CYS A 111 -6.13 -3.88 -7.01
C CYS A 111 -7.20 -4.09 -8.09
N GLU A 112 -7.71 -5.32 -8.22
CA GLU A 112 -8.78 -5.69 -9.16
C GLU A 112 -10.17 -5.22 -8.71
#